data_AF-A0A7V2TR24-F1
#
_entry.id   AF-A0A7V2TR24-F1
#
_cell.length_a   1.000
_cell.length_b   1.000
_cell.length_c   1.000
_cell.angle_alpha   90.00
_cell.angle_beta   90.00
_cell.angle_gamma   90.00
#
_symmetry.space_group_name_H-M   'P 1'
#
loop_
_entity.id
_entity.type
_entity.pdbx_description
1 polymer ?
#
loop_
_entity_poly.entity_id
_entity_poly.type
_entity_poly.pdbx_seq_one_letter_code
_entity_poly.pdbx_strand_id
1 'polypeptide(L)'
;MSGLFSDHSELFRISSDNASLPSSSGRLGPSSEQLRLLEARVDRLALVCQALWELLRDQLHLTDEQLETVVAAVDERDGARDGMQREHPVRCGRCGRINSSRRSACLYCGLEFQHDPFNL
;
A
#
# COMPACT_ATOMS: atom_id res chain seq x y z
N MET A 1 -13.03 -1.88 -34.65
CA MET A 1 -13.41 -0.89 -33.63
C MET A 1 -12.21 -0.78 -32.73
N SER A 2 -11.40 0.21 -33.04
CA SER A 2 -9.96 0.19 -32.88
C SER A 2 -9.57 1.35 -31.97
N GLY A 3 -8.72 1.08 -30.99
CA GLY A 3 -7.81 2.05 -30.38
C GLY A 3 -8.41 2.98 -29.33
N LEU A 4 -8.28 2.63 -28.05
CA LEU A 4 -8.29 3.59 -26.93
C LEU A 4 -7.24 3.30 -25.84
N PHE A 5 -6.23 2.47 -26.14
CA PHE A 5 -5.07 2.28 -25.26
C PHE A 5 -3.76 2.33 -26.06
N SER A 6 -3.58 3.41 -26.83
CA SER A 6 -2.31 3.73 -27.49
C SER A 6 -2.12 5.23 -27.44
N ASP A 7 -1.81 5.78 -26.26
CA ASP A 7 -1.10 7.07 -26.13
C ASP A 7 -0.84 7.45 -24.65
N HIS A 8 -0.14 6.63 -23.88
CA HIS A 8 0.32 7.03 -22.54
C HIS A 8 1.84 6.96 -22.32
N SER A 9 2.62 6.82 -23.40
CA SER A 9 4.09 6.85 -23.34
C SER A 9 4.70 8.27 -23.31
N GLU A 10 3.90 9.34 -23.38
CA GLU A 10 4.42 10.73 -23.43
C GLU A 10 4.45 11.47 -22.08
N LEU A 11 3.90 10.91 -21.00
CA LEU A 11 3.78 11.64 -19.72
C LEU A 11 5.02 11.61 -18.81
N PHE A 12 6.14 11.02 -19.25
CA PHE A 12 7.36 10.94 -18.42
C PHE A 12 8.58 11.60 -19.08
N ARG A 13 8.47 12.88 -19.42
CA ARG A 13 9.63 13.73 -19.77
C ARG A 13 9.64 14.99 -18.91
N ILE A 14 10.11 14.86 -17.66
CA ILE A 14 10.51 16.02 -16.87
C ILE A 14 11.99 16.31 -17.19
N SER A 15 12.20 17.29 -18.08
CA SER A 15 13.53 17.86 -18.39
C SER A 15 14.09 18.51 -17.12
N SER A 16 15.27 18.07 -16.69
CA SER A 16 15.95 18.57 -15.49
C SER A 16 16.98 19.63 -15.86
N ASP A 17 16.54 20.87 -16.09
CA ASP A 17 17.45 22.02 -16.21
C ASP A 17 17.79 22.55 -14.80
N ASN A 18 18.95 22.12 -14.29
CA ASN A 18 19.43 22.47 -12.96
C ASN A 18 20.22 23.80 -13.00
N ALA A 19 19.52 24.93 -12.91
CA ALA A 19 20.14 26.21 -12.63
C ALA A 19 20.45 26.32 -11.13
N SER A 20 21.74 26.26 -10.79
CA SER A 20 22.25 26.25 -9.42
C SER A 20 22.06 27.61 -8.71
N LEU A 21 21.53 27.60 -7.50
CA LEU A 21 21.58 28.71 -6.53
C LEU A 21 22.03 28.15 -5.17
N PRO A 22 23.05 28.75 -4.51
CA PRO A 22 23.44 28.33 -3.19
C PRO A 22 22.58 29.04 -2.14
N SER A 23 21.76 28.30 -1.39
CA SER A 23 21.19 28.82 -0.15
C SER A 23 21.35 27.82 1.00
N SER A 24 22.03 28.31 2.02
CA SER A 24 22.19 27.71 3.33
C SER A 24 20.97 28.04 4.19
N SER A 25 20.22 27.03 4.63
CA SER A 25 19.66 26.90 6.00
C SER A 25 18.65 25.75 6.10
N GLY A 26 18.99 24.73 6.88
CA GLY A 26 18.10 24.12 7.88
C GLY A 26 16.72 23.64 7.41
N ARG A 27 16.68 22.67 6.51
CA ARG A 27 15.76 21.53 6.54
C ARG A 27 16.32 20.50 5.56
N LEU A 28 16.94 19.45 6.09
CA LEU A 28 17.30 18.27 5.31
C LEU A 28 15.98 17.61 4.92
N GLY A 29 15.42 18.01 3.78
CA GLY A 29 14.41 17.20 3.11
C GLY A 29 14.97 15.78 2.88
N PRO A 30 14.12 14.78 2.64
CA PRO A 30 14.61 13.45 2.30
C PRO A 30 15.69 13.59 1.23
N SER A 31 16.85 12.98 1.47
CA SER A 31 18.00 13.10 0.57
C SER A 31 17.51 12.79 -0.84
N SER A 32 17.93 13.56 -1.84
CA SER A 32 17.53 13.34 -3.25
C SER A 32 17.71 11.88 -3.70
N GLU A 33 18.69 11.19 -3.11
CA GLU A 33 18.90 9.74 -3.27
C GLU A 33 17.77 8.87 -2.69
N GLN A 34 17.23 9.21 -1.52
CA GLN A 34 16.10 8.49 -0.92
C GLN A 34 14.83 8.62 -1.75
N LEU A 35 14.60 9.80 -2.34
CA LEU A 35 13.48 10.01 -3.27
C LEU A 35 13.64 9.15 -4.52
N ARG A 36 14.83 9.14 -5.14
CA ARG A 36 15.11 8.28 -6.30
C ARG A 36 14.94 6.79 -6.01
N LEU A 37 15.39 6.34 -4.84
CA LEU A 37 15.19 4.95 -4.42
C LEU A 37 13.72 4.62 -4.17
N LEU A 38 12.94 5.57 -3.67
CA LEU A 38 11.51 5.39 -3.48
C LEU A 38 10.76 5.35 -4.81
N GLU A 39 11.08 6.26 -5.73
CA GLU A 39 10.56 6.28 -7.10
C GLU A 39 10.84 4.93 -7.79
N ALA A 40 12.09 4.46 -7.77
CA ALA A 40 12.45 3.17 -8.36
C ALA A 40 11.70 1.98 -7.74
N ARG A 41 11.38 2.04 -6.43
CA ARG A 41 10.57 1.01 -5.75
C ARG A 41 9.12 1.07 -6.18
N VAL A 42 8.55 2.27 -6.33
CA VAL A 42 7.17 2.47 -6.80
C VAL A 42 7.05 1.99 -8.25
N ASP A 43 7.99 2.33 -9.13
CA ASP A 43 7.99 1.88 -10.52
C ASP A 43 8.04 0.35 -10.62
N ARG A 44 8.89 -0.28 -9.81
CA ARG A 44 8.96 -1.74 -9.74
C ARG A 44 7.66 -2.35 -9.23
N LEU A 45 7.04 -1.75 -8.22
CA LEU A 45 5.76 -2.21 -7.69
C LEU A 45 4.66 -2.09 -8.74
N ALA A 46 4.58 -0.96 -9.44
CA ALA A 46 3.62 -0.74 -10.52
C ALA A 46 3.76 -1.79 -11.63
N LEU A 47 5.01 -2.10 -12.04
CA LEU A 47 5.28 -3.13 -13.03
C LEU A 47 4.81 -4.53 -12.57
N VAL A 48 5.02 -4.88 -11.29
CA VAL A 48 4.53 -6.15 -10.74
C VAL A 48 3.01 -6.19 -10.68
N CYS A 49 2.36 -5.11 -10.22
CA CYS A 49 0.91 -5.00 -10.20
C CYS A 49 0.29 -5.13 -11.60
N GLN A 50 0.91 -4.53 -12.61
CA GLN A 50 0.51 -4.68 -14.00
C GLN A 50 0.61 -6.14 -14.47
N ALA A 51 1.74 -6.81 -14.20
CA ALA A 51 1.93 -8.21 -14.56
C ALA A 51 0.92 -9.14 -13.84
N LEU A 52 0.60 -8.85 -12.57
CA LEU A 52 -0.43 -9.56 -11.82
C LEU A 52 -1.82 -9.34 -12.42
N TRP A 53 -2.14 -8.11 -12.84
CA TRP A 53 -3.41 -7.81 -13.50
C TRP A 53 -3.55 -8.57 -14.81
N GLU A 54 -2.53 -8.53 -15.67
CA GLU A 54 -2.55 -9.26 -16.95
C GLU A 54 -2.75 -10.76 -16.74
N LEU A 55 -2.05 -11.36 -15.77
CA LEU A 55 -2.22 -12.77 -15.42
C LEU A 55 -3.65 -13.10 -14.96
N LEU A 56 -4.24 -12.27 -14.10
CA LEU A 56 -5.59 -12.47 -13.58
C LEU A 56 -6.64 -12.27 -14.68
N ARG A 57 -6.49 -11.20 -15.47
CA ARG A 57 -7.37 -10.87 -16.58
C ARG A 57 -7.44 -12.01 -17.58
N ASP A 58 -6.28 -12.55 -17.97
CA ASP A 58 -6.20 -13.59 -19.00
C ASP A 58 -6.75 -14.93 -18.49
N GLN A 59 -6.53 -15.27 -17.21
CA GLN A 59 -6.98 -16.53 -16.61
C GLN A 59 -8.46 -16.53 -16.19
N LEU A 60 -9.01 -15.37 -15.86
CA LEU A 60 -10.36 -15.23 -15.30
C LEU A 60 -11.31 -14.46 -16.22
N HIS A 61 -10.83 -14.03 -17.40
CA HIS A 61 -11.59 -13.22 -18.37
C HIS A 61 -12.22 -11.97 -17.75
N LEU A 62 -11.49 -11.34 -16.82
CA LEU A 62 -11.94 -10.13 -16.16
C LEU A 62 -11.84 -8.94 -17.11
N THR A 63 -12.66 -7.91 -16.87
CA THR A 63 -12.60 -6.66 -17.61
C THR A 63 -12.00 -5.54 -16.76
N ASP A 64 -11.50 -4.49 -17.40
CA ASP A 64 -10.90 -3.35 -16.71
C ASP A 64 -11.93 -2.62 -15.83
N GLU A 65 -13.21 -2.60 -16.22
CA GLU A 65 -14.30 -2.00 -15.41
C GLU A 65 -14.54 -2.77 -14.09
N GLN A 66 -14.32 -4.09 -14.11
CA GLN A 66 -14.40 -4.90 -12.89
C GLN A 66 -13.23 -4.59 -11.95
N LEU A 67 -12.03 -4.36 -12.50
CA LEU A 67 -10.89 -3.94 -11.70
C LEU A 67 -11.15 -2.58 -11.06
N GLU A 68 -11.64 -1.59 -11.82
CA GLU A 68 -11.97 -0.26 -11.32
C GLU A 68 -12.98 -0.32 -10.16
N THR A 69 -14.01 -1.16 -10.30
CA THR A 69 -15.01 -1.38 -9.24
C THR A 69 -14.38 -1.93 -7.97
N VAL A 70 -13.46 -2.90 -8.10
CA VAL A 70 -12.75 -3.49 -6.96
C VAL A 70 -11.80 -2.48 -6.33
N VAL A 71 -11.09 -1.69 -7.12
CA VAL A 71 -10.19 -0.63 -6.62
C VAL A 71 -10.97 0.40 -5.82
N ALA A 72 -12.11 0.88 -6.34
CA ALA A 72 -12.99 1.81 -5.61
C ALA A 72 -13.49 1.20 -4.30
N ALA A 73 -13.95 -0.06 -4.31
CA ALA A 73 -14.40 -0.74 -3.11
C ALA A 73 -13.26 -0.96 -2.08
N VAL A 74 -12.02 -1.15 -2.53
CA VAL A 74 -10.84 -1.27 -1.66
C VAL A 74 -10.49 0.09 -1.05
N ASP A 75 -10.49 1.16 -1.84
CA ASP A 75 -10.25 2.53 -1.36
C ASP A 75 -11.29 2.95 -0.32
N GLU A 76 -12.58 2.67 -0.55
CA GLU A 76 -13.65 2.90 0.41
C GLU A 76 -13.46 2.11 1.72
N ARG A 77 -12.96 0.88 1.63
CA ARG A 77 -12.63 0.05 2.81
C ARG A 77 -11.43 0.57 3.56
N ASP A 78 -10.46 1.17 2.87
CA ASP A 78 -9.29 1.79 3.48
C ASP A 78 -9.66 3.15 4.10
N GLY A 79 -10.57 3.90 3.47
CA GLY A 79 -11.16 5.14 3.98
C GLY A 79 -12.13 4.97 5.16
N ALA A 80 -12.65 3.77 5.41
CA ALA A 80 -13.54 3.49 6.55
C ALA A 80 -12.82 3.31 7.91
N ARG A 81 -11.51 3.58 8.00
CA ARG A 81 -10.72 3.40 9.22
C ARG A 81 -10.30 4.67 9.95
N ASP A 82 -10.79 5.84 9.56
CA ASP A 82 -10.63 7.05 10.38
C ASP A 82 -11.70 7.17 11.47
N GLY A 83 -11.81 6.15 12.34
CA GLY A 83 -12.51 6.35 13.61
C GLY A 83 -12.84 5.16 14.50
N MET A 84 -13.13 3.96 14.00
CA MET A 84 -13.54 2.83 14.87
C MET A 84 -13.25 1.46 14.25
N GLN A 85 -12.02 0.98 14.35
CA GLN A 85 -11.80 -0.47 14.38
C GLN A 85 -12.55 -1.01 15.59
N ARG A 86 -13.59 -1.82 15.36
CA ARG A 86 -14.26 -2.56 16.45
C ARG A 86 -13.25 -3.54 17.04
N GLU A 87 -12.64 -3.14 18.16
CA GLU A 87 -11.72 -3.96 18.94
C GLU A 87 -12.47 -5.21 19.41
N HIS A 88 -12.19 -6.36 18.79
CA HIS A 88 -12.73 -7.61 19.27
C HIS A 88 -11.86 -8.10 20.44
N PRO A 89 -12.43 -8.31 21.64
CA PRO A 89 -11.68 -8.82 22.79
C PRO A 89 -11.21 -10.25 22.52
N VAL A 90 -9.90 -10.49 22.60
CA VAL A 90 -9.30 -11.81 22.40
C VAL A 90 -9.14 -12.54 23.72
N ARG A 91 -9.51 -13.82 23.79
CA ARG A 91 -9.21 -14.66 24.98
C ARG A 91 -7.82 -15.26 24.84
N CYS A 92 -7.01 -15.12 25.88
CA CYS A 92 -5.71 -15.76 25.93
C CYS A 92 -5.85 -17.28 26.05
N GLY A 93 -5.29 -18.04 25.11
CA GLY A 93 -5.30 -19.51 25.14
C GLY A 93 -4.53 -20.14 26.30
N ARG A 94 -3.64 -19.38 26.98
CA ARG A 94 -2.85 -19.88 28.11
C ARG A 94 -3.46 -19.58 29.47
N CYS A 95 -3.99 -18.37 29.70
CA CYS A 95 -4.53 -17.97 31.00
C CYS A 95 -6.04 -17.73 31.00
N GLY A 96 -6.71 -17.85 29.84
CA GLY A 96 -8.16 -17.69 29.69
C GLY A 96 -8.70 -16.27 29.82
N ARG A 97 -7.85 -15.29 30.18
CA ARG A 97 -8.26 -13.89 30.40
C ARG A 97 -8.43 -13.15 29.09
N ILE A 98 -9.36 -12.20 29.10
CA ILE A 98 -9.65 -11.33 27.97
C ILE A 98 -8.55 -10.28 27.83
N ASN A 99 -8.08 -10.07 26.61
CA ASN A 99 -7.10 -9.06 26.23
C ASN A 99 -7.62 -8.21 25.05
N SER A 100 -7.01 -7.05 24.86
CA SER A 100 -7.26 -6.24 23.66
C SER A 100 -6.55 -6.86 22.45
N SER A 101 -7.22 -6.88 21.31
CA SER A 101 -6.70 -7.41 20.03
C SER A 101 -5.48 -6.65 19.50
N ARG A 102 -5.19 -5.46 20.02
CA ARG A 102 -4.07 -4.61 19.56
C ARG A 102 -2.73 -4.98 20.20
N ARG A 103 -2.71 -5.84 21.22
CA ARG A 103 -1.48 -6.17 21.96
C ARG A 103 -0.83 -7.41 21.37
N SER A 104 0.49 -7.35 21.19
CA SER A 104 1.32 -8.48 20.75
C SER A 104 1.54 -9.54 21.84
N ALA A 105 1.16 -9.26 23.10
CA ALA A 105 1.28 -10.21 24.19
C ALA A 105 0.19 -10.06 25.25
N CYS A 106 -0.11 -11.16 25.94
CA CYS A 106 -1.04 -11.18 27.04
C CYS A 106 -0.49 -10.41 28.26
N LEU A 107 -1.19 -9.35 28.65
CA LEU A 107 -0.94 -8.55 29.86
C LEU A 107 -0.74 -9.35 31.15
N TYR A 108 -1.29 -10.56 31.24
CA TYR A 108 -1.31 -11.33 32.49
C TYR A 108 -0.30 -12.47 32.53
N CYS A 109 -0.09 -13.18 31.42
CA CYS A 109 0.78 -14.36 31.39
C CYS A 109 1.95 -14.25 30.40
N GLY A 110 2.05 -13.14 29.69
CA GLY A 110 3.14 -12.87 28.74
C GLY A 110 3.11 -13.72 27.48
N LEU A 111 2.04 -14.49 27.22
CA LEU A 111 1.92 -15.23 25.96
C LEU A 111 1.88 -14.26 24.78
N GLU A 112 2.83 -14.39 23.86
CA GLU A 112 2.83 -13.63 22.61
C GLU A 112 1.71 -14.10 21.70
N PHE A 113 0.91 -13.16 21.21
CA PHE A 113 -0.08 -13.41 20.18
C PHE A 113 0.63 -13.27 18.84
N GLN A 114 0.62 -14.35 18.03
CA GLN A 114 1.07 -14.26 16.65
C GLN A 114 0.09 -13.36 15.89
N HIS A 115 0.46 -12.09 15.77
CA HIS A 115 -0.26 -11.13 14.95
C HIS A 115 0.32 -11.24 13.55
N ASP A 116 -0.33 -12.02 12.68
CA ASP A 116 -0.03 -12.00 11.27
C ASP A 116 -0.68 -10.73 10.66
N PRO A 117 0.10 -9.72 10.20
CA PRO A 117 -0.46 -8.50 9.63
C PRO A 117 -1.23 -8.73 8.33
N PHE A 118 -1.19 -9.94 7.75
CA PHE A 118 -1.94 -10.32 6.55
C PHE A 118 -3.13 -11.23 6.82
N ASN A 119 -3.42 -11.54 8.09
CA ASN A 119 -4.58 -12.34 8.46
C ASN A 119 -5.49 -11.53 9.40
N LEU A 120 -6.16 -10.54 8.79
CA LEU A 120 -7.33 -9.73 9.24
C LEU A 120 -7.34 -9.16 10.67
#